data_AF-A0A162FBF2-F1
#
_entry.id   AF-A0A162FBF2-F1
#
_cell.length_a   1.000
_cell.length_b   1.000
_cell.length_c   1.000
_cell.angle_alpha   90.00
_cell.angle_beta   90.00
_cell.angle_gamma   90.00
#
_symmetry.space_group_name_H-M   'P 1'
#
loop_
_entity.id
_entity.type
_entity.pdbx_description
1 polymer ?
#
loop_
_entity_poly.entity_id
_entity_poly.type
_entity_poly.pdbx_seq_one_letter_code
_entity_poly.pdbx_strand_id
1 'polypeptide(L)'
;MHSQLDEVQKVEGWEELVNSYLAKDKFDIYITGSNAKLLSGELATYLSGRYVEIKIYPFSFKEFLKYKALKEKKNQKKTIKNFLMNI
;
A
#
# COMPACT_ATOMS: atom_id res chain seq x y z
N MET A 1 14.38 -0.08 12.16
CA MET A 1 13.48 -1.26 12.28
C MET A 1 12.21 -0.91 11.54
N HIS A 2 11.73 -1.76 10.63
CA HIS A 2 10.60 -1.42 9.77
C HIS A 2 9.32 -2.07 10.31
N SER A 3 8.27 -1.28 10.48
CA SER A 3 6.98 -1.74 10.98
C SER A 3 5.87 -1.34 10.00
N GLN A 4 4.96 -2.26 9.71
CA GLN A 4 3.80 -2.00 8.87
C GLN A 4 2.51 -2.22 9.67
N LEU A 5 1.64 -1.21 9.66
CA LEU A 5 0.33 -1.22 10.30
C LEU A 5 -0.74 -1.17 9.21
N ASP A 6 -1.51 -2.24 9.08
CA ASP A 6 -2.55 -2.34 8.07
C ASP A 6 -3.93 -2.04 8.65
N GLU A 7 -4.76 -1.37 7.86
CA GLU A 7 -6.13 -0.99 8.19
C GLU A 7 -6.25 -0.31 9.57
N VAL A 8 -5.35 0.64 9.85
CA VAL A 8 -5.23 1.30 11.17
C VAL A 8 -6.52 1.96 11.64
N GLN A 9 -7.41 2.33 10.73
CA GLN A 9 -8.73 2.88 11.06
C GLN A 9 -9.62 1.91 11.87
N LYS A 10 -9.25 0.63 11.95
CA LYS A 10 -9.95 -0.39 12.76
C LYS A 10 -9.44 -0.47 14.19
N VAL A 11 -8.35 0.21 14.52
CA VAL A 11 -7.70 0.18 15.83
C VAL A 11 -7.85 1.55 16.47
N GLU A 12 -8.53 1.64 17.60
CA GLU A 12 -8.65 2.90 18.34
C GLU A 12 -7.30 3.31 18.95
N GLY A 13 -6.98 4.60 18.94
CA GLY A 13 -5.77 5.15 19.56
C GLY A 13 -4.47 4.83 18.81
N TRP A 14 -4.55 4.36 17.56
CA TRP A 14 -3.37 4.05 16.74
C TRP A 14 -2.49 5.29 16.51
N GLU A 15 -3.08 6.48 16.51
CA GLU A 15 -2.42 7.77 16.30
C GLU A 15 -1.37 8.05 17.40
N GLU A 16 -1.74 7.83 18.66
CA GLU A 16 -0.85 8.01 19.82
C GLU A 16 0.31 7.03 19.78
N LEU A 17 0.01 5.77 19.41
CA LEU A 17 1.01 4.73 19.24
C LEU A 17 2.06 5.19 18.21
N VAL A 18 1.62 5.54 17.00
CA VAL A 18 2.50 5.99 15.91
C VAL A 18 3.31 7.22 16.33
N ASN A 19 2.68 8.22 16.94
CA ASN A 19 3.37 9.42 17.40
C ASN A 19 4.46 9.10 18.42
N SER A 20 4.19 8.17 19.35
CA SER A 20 5.17 7.70 20.35
C SER A 20 6.37 6.98 19.72
N TYR A 21 6.15 6.24 18.63
CA TYR A 21 7.24 5.56 17.90
C TYR A 21 8.04 6.54 17.04
N LEU A 22 7.37 7.49 16.38
CA LEU A 22 8.04 8.55 15.62
C LEU A 22 8.92 9.42 16.53
N ALA A 23 8.52 9.66 17.78
CA ALA A 23 9.35 10.40 18.75
C ALA A 23 10.66 9.69 19.12
N LYS A 24 10.77 8.38 18.89
CA LYS A 24 11.98 7.60 19.20
C LYS A 24 13.00 7.59 18.07
N ASP A 25 12.64 8.08 16.88
CA ASP A 25 13.49 8.24 15.68
C ASP A 25 14.29 6.97 15.30
N LYS A 26 13.70 5.80 15.53
CA LYS A 26 14.32 4.47 15.32
C LYS A 26 13.51 3.54 14.41
N PHE A 27 12.33 3.99 14.00
CA PHE A 27 11.33 3.17 13.33
C PHE A 27 10.88 3.84 12.04
N ASP A 28 10.90 3.07 10.96
CA ASP A 28 10.23 3.40 9.72
C ASP A 28 8.84 2.78 9.78
N ILE A 29 7.82 3.62 9.83
CA ILE A 29 6.42 3.21 10.04
C ILE A 29 5.67 3.39 8.73
N TYR A 30 5.11 2.29 8.23
CA TYR A 30 4.25 2.27 7.06
C TYR A 30 2.83 2.00 7.50
N ILE A 31 1.91 2.82 7.01
CA ILE A 31 0.52 2.77 7.40
C ILE A 31 -0.33 2.61 6.16
N THR A 32 -1.28 1.70 6.20
CA THR A 32 -2.24 1.49 5.12
C THR A 32 -3.67 1.57 5.64
N GLY A 33 -4.56 1.97 4.75
CA GLY A 33 -5.97 1.74 4.92
C GLY A 33 -6.79 2.30 3.78
N SER A 34 -7.99 1.75 3.67
CA SER A 34 -8.87 1.91 2.52
C SER A 34 -9.77 3.16 2.56
N ASN A 35 -9.75 3.91 3.67
CA ASN A 35 -10.57 5.10 3.83
C ASN A 35 -9.78 6.39 3.54
N ALA A 36 -10.34 7.30 2.73
CA ALA A 36 -9.76 8.61 2.47
C ALA A 36 -9.61 9.51 3.72
N LYS A 37 -10.28 9.17 4.83
CA LYS A 37 -10.12 9.86 6.12
C LYS A 37 -8.85 9.50 6.90
N LEU A 38 -8.06 8.52 6.43
CA LEU A 38 -6.94 7.97 7.19
C LEU A 38 -5.87 8.99 7.57
N LEU A 39 -5.70 10.05 6.78
CA LEU A 39 -4.83 11.20 7.06
C LEU A 39 -5.62 12.50 6.87
N SER A 40 -6.77 12.62 7.54
CA SER A 40 -7.49 13.89 7.60
C SER A 40 -6.54 15.02 8.05
N GLY A 41 -6.82 16.27 7.64
CA GLY A 41 -5.94 17.41 7.94
C GLY A 41 -5.62 17.60 9.43
N GLU A 42 -6.54 17.20 10.32
CA GLU A 42 -6.32 17.18 11.76
C GLU A 42 -5.24 16.15 12.16
N LEU A 43 -5.29 14.95 11.58
CA LEU A 43 -4.30 13.91 11.86
C LEU A 43 -2.93 14.22 11.24
N ALA A 44 -2.92 14.79 10.04
CA ALA A 44 -1.72 15.32 9.40
C ALA A 44 -0.99 16.31 10.32
N THR A 45 -1.77 17.20 10.95
CA THR A 45 -1.29 18.18 11.91
C THR A 45 -0.79 17.48 13.19
N TYR A 46 -1.51 16.48 13.68
CA TYR A 46 -1.13 15.69 14.86
C TYR A 46 0.22 14.98 14.68
N LEU A 47 0.49 14.40 13.51
CA LEU A 47 1.77 13.79 13.17
C LEU A 47 2.87 14.82 12.84
N SER A 48 2.57 16.12 12.93
CA SER A 48 3.48 17.25 12.69
C SER A 48 4.12 17.23 11.30
N GLY A 49 3.41 16.71 10.29
CA GLY A 49 3.95 16.59 8.93
C GLY A 49 5.10 15.59 8.76
N ARG A 50 5.41 14.77 9.77
CA ARG A 50 6.46 13.73 9.71
C ARG A 50 6.00 12.46 9.00
N TYR A 51 5.34 12.64 7.85
CA TYR A 51 4.80 11.54 7.05
C TYR A 51 4.78 11.92 5.57
N VAL A 52 4.74 10.90 4.72
CA VAL A 52 4.52 11.06 3.28
C VAL A 52 3.22 10.34 2.93
N GLU A 53 2.24 11.08 2.40
CA GLU A 53 0.99 10.49 1.91
C GLU A 53 1.15 9.95 0.50
N ILE A 54 0.75 8.70 0.29
CA ILE A 54 0.67 8.09 -1.04
C ILE A 54 -0.78 7.69 -1.29
N LYS A 55 -1.46 8.41 -2.18
CA LYS A 55 -2.82 8.09 -2.60
C LYS A 55 -2.78 6.99 -3.67
N ILE A 56 -3.32 5.83 -3.33
CA ILE A 56 -3.46 4.71 -4.26
C ILE A 56 -4.87 4.73 -4.82
N TYR A 57 -4.97 4.93 -6.13
CA TYR A 57 -6.24 4.86 -6.85
C TYR A 57 -6.42 3.49 -7.52
N PRO A 58 -7.68 3.04 -7.72
CA PRO A 58 -7.95 1.93 -8.61
C PRO A 58 -7.43 2.22 -10.02
N PHE A 59 -7.20 1.16 -10.79
CA PHE A 59 -6.85 1.32 -12.21
C PHE A 59 -7.92 2.12 -12.95
N SER A 60 -7.47 3.05 -13.79
CA SER A 60 -8.32 3.58 -14.85
C SER A 60 -8.77 2.46 -15.78
N PHE A 61 -9.89 2.66 -16.48
CA PHE A 61 -10.40 1.65 -17.42
C PHE A 61 -9.35 1.26 -18.48
N LYS A 62 -8.56 2.22 -18.95
CA LYS A 62 -7.46 1.99 -19.90
C LYS A 62 -6.33 1.15 -19.29
N GLU A 63 -5.93 1.43 -18.05
CA GLU A 63 -4.91 0.64 -17.34
C GLU A 63 -5.40 -0.78 -17.09
N PHE A 64 -6.68 -0.94 -16.74
CA PHE A 64 -7.30 -2.24 -16.58
C PHE A 64 -7.24 -3.07 -17.88
N LEU A 65 -7.62 -2.48 -19.03
CA LEU A 65 -7.53 -3.15 -20.32
C LEU A 65 -6.09 -3.53 -20.69
N LYS A 66 -5.13 -2.62 -20.47
CA LYS A 66 -3.70 -2.87 -20.70
C LYS A 66 -3.18 -4.01 -19.81
N TYR A 67 -3.55 -4.01 -18.53
CA TYR A 67 -3.19 -5.05 -17.59
C TYR A 67 -3.75 -6.41 -18.01
N LYS A 68 -5.03 -6.47 -18.43
CA LYS A 68 -5.66 -7.71 -18.91
C LYS A 68 -4.91 -8.29 -20.12
N ALA A 69 -4.62 -7.46 -21.12
CA ALA A 69 -3.88 -7.89 -22.31
C ALA A 69 -2.46 -8.40 -21.98
N LEU A 70 -1.76 -7.75 -21.04
CA LEU A 70 -0.44 -8.21 -20.57
C LEU A 70 -0.54 -9.55 -19.82
N LYS A 71 -1.58 -9.75 -19.03
CA LYS A 71 -1.82 -11.00 -18.30
C LYS A 71 -2.06 -12.17 -19.25
N GLU A 72 -2.85 -11.97 -20.30
CA GLU A 72 -3.09 -12.98 -21.34
C GLU A 72 -1.80 -13.36 -22.07
N LYS A 73 -0.98 -12.38 -22.46
CA LYS A 73 0.34 -12.63 -23.06
C LYS A 73 1.30 -13.39 -22.14
N LYS A 74 1.31 -13.07 -20.84
CA LYS A 74 2.11 -13.81 -19.84
C LYS A 74 1.65 -15.25 -19.69
N ASN A 75 0.34 -15.49 -19.66
CA ASN A 75 -0.22 -16.84 -19.55
C ASN A 75 0.15 -17.70 -20.76
N GLN A 76 0.04 -17.18 -21.99
CA GLN A 76 0.46 -17.90 -23.19
C GLN A 76 1.96 -18.27 -23.14
N LYS A 77 2.82 -17.32 -22.77
CA LYS A 77 4.26 -17.58 -22.60
C LYS A 77 4.54 -18.64 -21.53
N LYS A 78 3.81 -18.63 -20.42
CA LYS A 78 3.96 -19.63 -19.34
C LYS A 78 3.54 -21.02 -19.81
N THR A 79 2.44 -21.14 -20.55
CA THR A 79 1.97 -22.42 -21.11
C THR A 79 3.00 -23.00 -22.08
N ILE A 80 3.53 -22.18 -23.00
CA ILE A 80 4.56 -22.61 -23.95
C ILE A 80 5.83 -23.04 -23.20
N LYS A 81 6.28 -22.26 -22.21
CA LYS A 81 7.45 -22.62 -21.40
C LYS A 81 7.25 -23.94 -20.65
N ASN A 82 6.08 -24.16 -20.05
CA ASN A 82 5.78 -25.40 -19.35
C ASN A 82 5.71 -26.60 -20.30
N PHE A 83 5.18 -26.43 -21.51
CA PHE A 83 5.20 -27.48 -22.52
C PHE A 83 6.64 -27.83 -22.91
N LEU A 84 7.48 -26.83 -23.18
CA LEU A 84 8.89 -27.02 -23.54
C LEU A 84 9.78 -27.59 -22.42
N MET A 85 9.39 -27.47 -21.15
CA MET A 85 10.16 -28.02 -20.01
C MET A 85 9.74 -29.46 -19.64
N ASN A 86 8.67 -29.98 -20.22
CA ASN A 86 8.13 -31.32 -19.94
C ASN A 86 8.37 -32.33 -21.09
N ILE A 87 9.16 -31.92 -22.09
CA ILE A 87 9.78 -32.77 -23.12
C ILE A 87 11.28 -32.78 -22.87
#